data_AF-A0A957R250-F1
#
_entry.id   AF-A0A957R250-F1
#
_cell.length_a   1.000
_cell.length_b   1.000
_cell.length_c   1.000
_cell.angle_alpha   90.00
_cell.angle_beta   90.00
_cell.angle_gamma   90.00
#
_symmetry.space_group_name_H-M   'P 1'
#
loop_
_entity.id
_entity.type
_entity.pdbx_description
1 polymer ?
#
loop_
_entity_poly.entity_id
_entity_poly.type
_entity_poly.pdbx_seq_one_letter_code
_entity_poly.pdbx_strand_id
1 'polypeptide(L)'
;DDEARGAADLAALAPRPDDCVVGIAASGRTPYVLGAMALARANGCLTVGITTNRPVPLAGYVDHLLDPLVGPELLTGSTRLKSGTAQKLLLNTLSTVSQIQLGKTYRNLMVDVQASNSKLRARAVRIVAAACEIDHEAAAALLARCDDEVKVAIISYNLGLAPAEARRRLAEARGHIHLALAETI
;
A
#
# COMPACT_ATOMS: atom_id res chain seq x y z
N ASP A 1 14.44 12.69 21.39
CA ASP A 1 13.21 13.49 21.39
C ASP A 1 13.60 14.89 20.96
N ASP A 2 13.69 15.11 19.64
CA ASP A 2 14.44 16.23 19.05
C ASP A 2 13.78 16.64 17.72
N GLU A 3 13.20 17.84 17.68
CA GLU A 3 12.53 18.37 16.49
C GLU A 3 13.50 18.60 15.33
N ALA A 4 14.68 19.16 15.62
CA ALA A 4 15.68 19.49 14.62
C ALA A 4 16.19 18.23 13.93
N ARG A 5 16.38 17.15 14.70
CA ARG A 5 16.73 15.85 14.14
C ARG A 5 15.63 15.28 13.24
N GLY A 6 14.36 15.38 13.64
CA GLY A 6 13.24 14.92 12.82
C GLY A 6 13.14 15.64 11.48
N ALA A 7 13.33 16.95 11.49
CA ALA A 7 13.41 17.75 10.27
C ALA A 7 14.63 17.36 9.43
N ALA A 8 15.83 17.24 10.03
CA ALA A 8 17.05 16.89 9.29
C ALA A 8 16.96 15.52 8.60
N ASP A 9 16.46 14.50 9.30
CA ASP A 9 16.29 13.15 8.74
C ASP A 9 15.32 13.16 7.56
N LEU A 10 14.21 13.89 7.66
CA LEU A 10 13.28 14.03 6.53
C LEU A 10 13.90 14.84 5.38
N ALA A 11 14.61 15.93 5.66
CA ALA A 11 15.29 16.74 4.64
C ALA A 11 16.29 15.91 3.81
N ALA A 12 16.97 14.95 4.45
CA ALA A 12 17.90 14.05 3.77
C ALA A 12 17.24 13.13 2.73
N LEU A 13 15.92 12.94 2.82
CA LEU A 13 15.13 12.20 1.83
C LEU A 13 14.66 13.09 0.66
N ALA A 14 14.94 14.40 0.70
CA ALA A 14 14.53 15.40 -0.30
C ALA A 14 13.02 15.34 -0.62
N PRO A 15 12.14 15.56 0.37
CA PRO A 15 10.70 15.42 0.20
C PRO A 15 10.16 16.49 -0.74
N ARG A 16 9.20 16.12 -1.58
CA ARG A 16 8.62 16.98 -2.62
C ARG A 16 7.09 17.02 -2.53
N PRO A 17 6.42 17.96 -3.23
CA PRO A 17 4.96 18.07 -3.19
C PRO A 17 4.18 16.84 -3.68
N ASP A 18 4.80 15.96 -4.46
CA ASP A 18 4.23 14.69 -4.92
C ASP A 18 4.37 13.55 -3.89
N ASP A 19 5.08 13.78 -2.78
CA ASP A 19 5.24 12.82 -1.70
C ASP A 19 4.15 12.96 -0.63
N CYS A 20 3.90 11.86 0.08
CA CYS A 20 3.05 11.80 1.26
C CYS A 20 3.89 11.40 2.48
N VAL A 21 3.83 12.19 3.56
CA VAL A 21 4.54 11.93 4.81
C VAL A 21 3.54 11.58 5.90
N VAL A 22 3.75 10.43 6.55
CA VAL A 22 2.90 9.91 7.62
C VAL A 22 3.64 9.99 8.96
N GLY A 23 3.25 10.94 9.82
CA GLY A 23 3.79 11.12 11.16
C GLY A 23 3.08 10.26 12.19
N ILE A 24 3.80 9.41 12.92
CA ILE A 24 3.21 8.43 13.85
C ILE A 24 3.66 8.72 15.29
N ALA A 25 2.73 9.12 16.14
CA ALA A 25 3.00 9.30 17.57
C ALA A 25 1.74 9.01 18.39
N ALA A 26 1.75 7.94 19.20
CA ALA A 26 0.63 7.61 20.09
C ALA A 26 0.28 8.79 21.01
N SER A 27 1.29 9.48 21.53
CA SER A 27 1.14 10.69 22.35
C SER A 27 0.68 11.92 21.56
N GLY A 28 0.87 11.93 20.24
CA GLY A 28 0.62 13.07 19.34
C GLY A 28 1.50 14.30 19.62
N ARG A 29 2.51 14.17 20.49
CA ARG A 29 3.33 15.28 20.96
C ARG A 29 4.83 15.01 20.90
N THR A 30 5.28 13.94 20.24
CA THR A 30 6.71 13.58 20.17
C THR A 30 7.48 14.61 19.32
N PRO A 31 8.37 15.45 19.88
CA PRO A 31 9.20 16.42 19.16
C PRO A 31 9.75 15.96 17.80
N TYR A 32 10.35 14.77 17.74
CA TYR A 32 10.91 14.24 16.48
C TYR A 32 9.87 14.18 15.36
N VAL A 33 8.65 13.72 15.67
CA VAL A 33 7.57 13.63 14.68
C VAL A 33 7.07 15.03 14.32
N LEU A 34 6.92 15.93 15.30
CA LEU A 34 6.46 17.30 15.03
C LEU A 34 7.42 18.05 14.11
N GLY A 35 8.74 17.95 14.34
CA GLY A 35 9.76 18.56 13.48
C GLY A 35 9.74 18.02 12.05
N ALA A 36 9.62 16.69 11.89
CA ALA A 36 9.48 16.08 10.56
C ALA A 36 8.20 16.55 9.85
N MET A 37 7.05 16.58 10.54
CA MET A 37 5.78 16.99 9.94
C MET A 37 5.75 18.48 9.58
N ALA A 38 6.36 19.34 10.39
CA ALA A 38 6.52 20.75 10.09
C ALA A 38 7.32 20.97 8.79
N LEU A 39 8.43 20.23 8.62
CA LEU A 39 9.23 20.30 7.39
C LEU A 39 8.46 19.73 6.19
N ALA A 40 7.78 18.59 6.33
CA ALA A 40 6.97 18.00 5.27
C ALA A 40 5.94 19.01 4.73
N ARG A 41 5.22 19.66 5.65
CA ARG A 41 4.25 20.70 5.33
C ARG A 41 4.89 21.89 4.63
N ALA A 42 6.04 22.36 5.11
CA ALA A 42 6.76 23.47 4.50
C ALA A 42 7.24 23.16 3.06
N ASN A 43 7.50 21.88 2.75
CA ASN A 43 7.86 21.41 1.41
C ASN A 43 6.63 21.08 0.53
N GLY A 44 5.41 21.29 1.03
CA GLY A 44 4.18 21.07 0.28
C GLY A 44 3.78 19.60 0.11
N CYS A 45 4.38 18.67 0.87
CA CYS A 45 3.94 17.28 0.88
C CYS A 45 2.51 17.15 1.40
N LEU A 46 1.82 16.09 0.98
CA LEU A 46 0.63 15.65 1.70
C LEU A 46 1.02 15.16 3.10
N THR A 47 0.39 15.69 4.14
CA THR A 47 0.74 15.37 5.52
C THR A 47 -0.37 14.63 6.26
N VAL A 48 -0.06 13.44 6.78
CA VAL A 48 -1.00 12.62 7.56
C VAL A 48 -0.43 12.36 8.95
N GLY A 49 -1.22 12.60 9.99
CA GLY A 49 -0.85 12.32 11.38
C GLY A 49 -1.60 11.10 11.92
N ILE A 50 -0.90 10.17 12.57
CA ILE A 50 -1.50 9.05 13.30
C ILE A 50 -1.21 9.20 14.80
N THR A 51 -2.27 9.32 15.59
CA THR A 51 -2.20 9.36 17.06
C THR A 51 -3.30 8.52 17.69
N THR A 52 -3.31 8.41 19.01
CA THR A 52 -4.40 7.74 19.76
C THR A 52 -4.90 8.58 20.93
N ASN A 53 -4.56 9.88 20.92
CA ASN A 53 -4.94 10.85 21.95
C ASN A 53 -5.53 12.11 21.33
N ARG A 54 -6.32 12.84 22.12
CA ARG A 54 -6.81 14.20 21.83
C ARG A 54 -6.91 15.01 23.13
N PRO A 55 -6.70 16.34 23.08
CA PRO A 55 -6.12 17.10 21.95
C PRO A 55 -4.61 16.86 21.83
N VAL A 56 -4.04 17.07 20.63
CA VAL A 56 -2.61 16.85 20.37
C VAL A 56 -1.99 17.96 19.50
N PRO A 57 -0.72 18.36 19.73
CA PRO A 57 -0.01 19.30 18.88
C PRO A 57 0.08 18.87 17.41
N LEU A 58 0.21 17.57 17.14
CA LEU A 58 0.32 17.01 15.79
C LEU A 58 -0.81 17.48 14.85
N ALA A 59 -2.01 17.74 15.39
CA ALA A 59 -3.15 18.23 14.61
C ALA A 59 -2.87 19.53 13.85
N GLY A 60 -1.97 20.39 14.36
CA GLY A 60 -1.60 21.65 13.71
C GLY A 60 -0.59 21.50 12.56
N TYR A 61 -0.01 20.32 12.37
CA TYR A 61 1.06 20.06 11.40
C TYR A 61 0.63 19.15 10.26
N VAL A 62 -0.64 18.73 10.20
CA VAL A 62 -1.11 17.70 9.25
C VAL A 62 -2.39 18.12 8.54
N ASP A 63 -2.54 17.71 7.27
CA ASP A 63 -3.76 17.92 6.49
C ASP A 63 -4.86 16.93 6.90
N HIS A 64 -4.46 15.71 7.27
CA HIS A 64 -5.35 14.66 7.74
C HIS A 64 -4.87 14.05 9.05
N LEU A 65 -5.72 14.09 10.08
CA LEU A 65 -5.45 13.46 11.36
C LEU A 65 -6.27 12.17 11.51
N LEU A 66 -5.58 11.05 11.76
CA LEU A 66 -6.14 9.74 12.06
C LEU A 66 -5.89 9.43 13.54
N ASP A 67 -6.94 9.44 14.34
CA ASP A 67 -6.83 9.43 15.80
C ASP A 67 -7.82 8.51 16.52
N PRO A 68 -7.78 7.20 16.24
CA PRO A 68 -8.63 6.24 16.93
C PRO A 68 -8.34 6.26 18.43
N LEU A 69 -9.31 6.75 19.22
CA LEU A 69 -9.20 6.81 20.67
C LEU A 69 -9.34 5.41 21.27
N VAL A 70 -8.22 4.84 21.70
CA VAL A 70 -8.18 3.47 22.25
C VAL A 70 -8.37 3.40 23.77
N GLY A 71 -8.44 4.55 24.44
CA GLY A 71 -8.53 4.68 25.90
C GLY A 71 -7.25 4.28 26.65
N PRO A 72 -7.26 4.29 28.00
CA PRO A 72 -6.09 3.98 28.82
C PRO A 72 -5.54 2.58 28.57
N GLU A 73 -4.22 2.44 28.49
CA GLU A 73 -3.57 1.14 28.27
C GLU A 73 -3.71 0.23 29.50
N LEU A 74 -3.70 -1.09 29.28
CA LEU A 74 -3.75 -2.08 30.38
C LEU A 74 -2.57 -1.91 31.34
N LEU A 75 -1.38 -1.71 30.79
CA LEU A 75 -0.20 -1.28 31.52
C LEU A 75 -0.03 0.22 31.28
N THR A 76 -0.18 1.04 32.33
CA THR A 76 -0.11 2.50 32.24
C THR A 76 1.14 2.96 31.48
N GLY A 77 0.94 3.73 30.41
CA GLY A 77 2.00 4.27 29.56
C GLY A 77 2.55 3.32 28.48
N SER A 78 2.20 2.03 28.50
CA SER A 78 2.67 1.05 27.53
C SER A 78 1.88 1.11 26.21
N THR A 79 2.05 2.20 25.46
CA THR A 79 1.37 2.46 24.18
C THR A 79 1.68 1.44 23.07
N ARG A 80 2.69 0.58 23.23
CA ARG A 80 2.93 -0.57 22.32
C ARG A 80 1.76 -1.57 22.25
N LEU A 81 0.78 -1.50 23.16
CA LEU A 81 -0.38 -2.38 23.23
C LEU A 81 -1.51 -1.89 22.29
N LYS A 82 -2.55 -1.25 22.82
CA LYS A 82 -3.71 -0.86 22.00
C LYS A 82 -3.34 0.19 20.99
N SER A 83 -2.54 1.19 21.37
CA SER A 83 -2.14 2.26 20.46
C SER A 83 -1.30 1.74 19.29
N GLY A 84 -0.32 0.87 19.57
CA GLY A 84 0.48 0.20 18.54
C GLY A 84 -0.36 -0.69 17.62
N THR A 85 -1.36 -1.39 18.18
CA THR A 85 -2.30 -2.20 17.39
C THR A 85 -3.14 -1.33 16.45
N ALA A 86 -3.68 -0.22 16.94
CA ALA A 86 -4.46 0.71 16.13
C ALA A 86 -3.60 1.33 15.00
N GLN A 87 -2.37 1.74 15.31
CA GLN A 87 -1.42 2.25 14.32
C GLN A 87 -1.12 1.22 13.23
N LYS A 88 -0.87 -0.04 13.59
CA LYS A 88 -0.66 -1.13 12.63
C LYS A 88 -1.87 -1.29 11.70
N LEU A 89 -3.08 -1.30 12.25
CA LEU A 89 -4.29 -1.44 11.44
C LEU A 89 -4.45 -0.28 10.45
N LEU A 90 -4.21 0.97 10.90
CA LEU A 90 -4.27 2.13 10.02
C LEU A 90 -3.21 2.07 8.90
N LEU A 91 -1.95 1.74 9.23
CA LEU A 91 -0.89 1.62 8.22
C LEU A 91 -1.17 0.50 7.21
N ASN A 92 -1.68 -0.64 7.69
CA ASN A 92 -2.12 -1.73 6.82
C ASN A 92 -3.25 -1.28 5.90
N THR A 93 -4.23 -0.54 6.41
CA THR A 93 -5.33 -0.01 5.60
C THR A 93 -4.82 0.97 4.56
N LEU A 94 -4.02 1.97 4.95
CA LEU A 94 -3.48 2.99 4.04
C LEU A 94 -2.70 2.34 2.89
N SER A 95 -1.75 1.46 3.21
CA SER A 95 -0.95 0.78 2.20
C SER A 95 -1.79 -0.15 1.32
N THR A 96 -2.68 -0.96 1.91
CA THR A 96 -3.49 -1.92 1.16
C THR A 96 -4.45 -1.21 0.21
N VAL A 97 -5.20 -0.21 0.69
CA VAL A 97 -6.14 0.57 -0.13
C VAL A 97 -5.40 1.29 -1.25
N SER A 98 -4.24 1.89 -0.97
CA SER A 98 -3.42 2.53 -2.01
C SER A 98 -2.99 1.54 -3.08
N GLN A 99 -2.54 0.33 -2.71
CA GLN A 99 -2.14 -0.69 -3.69
C GLN A 99 -3.33 -1.24 -4.50
N ILE A 100 -4.52 -1.32 -3.90
CA ILE A 100 -5.76 -1.66 -4.63
C ILE A 100 -6.05 -0.59 -5.69
N GLN A 101 -5.99 0.70 -5.31
CA GLN A 101 -6.21 1.84 -6.22
C GLN A 101 -5.13 1.97 -7.30
N LEU A 102 -3.94 1.40 -7.08
CA LEU A 102 -2.86 1.31 -8.07
C LEU A 102 -2.94 0.05 -8.95
N GLY A 103 -4.05 -0.69 -8.88
CA GLY A 103 -4.29 -1.87 -9.71
C GLY A 103 -3.40 -3.06 -9.36
N LYS A 104 -2.83 -3.14 -8.16
CA LYS A 104 -1.98 -4.26 -7.73
C LYS A 104 -2.78 -5.52 -7.34
N THR A 105 -4.09 -5.38 -7.27
CA THR A 105 -5.03 -6.47 -6.97
C THR A 105 -6.04 -6.64 -8.11
N TYR A 106 -6.63 -7.83 -8.18
CA TYR A 106 -7.77 -8.13 -9.03
C TYR A 106 -8.75 -8.95 -8.22
N ARG A 107 -9.98 -8.45 -8.05
CA ARG A 107 -10.89 -8.94 -7.00
C ARG A 107 -10.16 -8.90 -5.65
N ASN A 108 -10.15 -10.00 -4.91
CA ASN A 108 -9.40 -10.16 -3.66
C ASN A 108 -8.00 -10.78 -3.84
N LEU A 109 -7.52 -10.92 -5.08
CA LEU A 109 -6.24 -11.55 -5.40
C LEU A 109 -5.13 -10.51 -5.57
N MET A 110 -3.97 -10.76 -4.95
CA MET A 110 -2.76 -9.96 -5.16
C MET A 110 -2.07 -10.41 -6.44
N VAL A 111 -2.23 -9.66 -7.53
CA VAL A 111 -1.80 -10.06 -8.87
C VAL A 111 -0.47 -9.46 -9.31
N ASP A 112 0.09 -8.51 -8.56
CA ASP A 112 1.41 -7.92 -8.83
C ASP A 112 2.54 -8.70 -8.11
N VAL A 113 2.61 -10.01 -8.38
CA VAL A 113 3.60 -10.91 -7.75
C VAL A 113 4.74 -11.16 -8.72
N GLN A 114 5.98 -10.90 -8.28
CA GLN A 114 7.18 -11.30 -9.01
C GLN A 114 7.56 -12.74 -8.66
N ALA A 115 7.53 -13.67 -9.62
CA ALA A 115 7.82 -15.08 -9.42
C ALA A 115 9.33 -15.39 -9.31
N SER A 116 10.08 -14.70 -8.45
CA SER A 116 11.54 -14.79 -8.35
C SER A 116 12.08 -16.07 -7.66
N ASN A 117 11.20 -16.90 -7.11
CA ASN A 117 11.57 -18.17 -6.48
C ASN A 117 10.41 -19.17 -6.56
N SER A 118 10.70 -20.44 -6.26
CA SER A 118 9.73 -21.54 -6.33
C SER A 118 8.45 -21.28 -5.53
N LYS A 119 8.55 -20.69 -4.33
CA LYS A 119 7.38 -20.34 -3.49
C LYS A 119 6.52 -19.26 -4.15
N LEU A 120 7.14 -18.22 -4.72
CA LEU A 120 6.42 -17.13 -5.40
C LEU A 120 5.83 -17.61 -6.72
N ARG A 121 6.50 -18.51 -7.45
CA ARG A 121 5.95 -19.15 -8.65
C ARG A 121 4.74 -20.02 -8.32
N ALA A 122 4.81 -20.85 -7.29
CA ALA A 122 3.66 -21.63 -6.82
C ALA A 122 2.49 -20.74 -6.34
N ARG A 123 2.78 -19.55 -5.80
CA ARG A 123 1.75 -18.56 -5.49
C ARG A 123 1.13 -17.96 -6.76
N ALA A 124 1.95 -17.59 -7.75
CA ALA A 124 1.49 -17.06 -9.02
C ALA A 124 0.56 -18.03 -9.76
N VAL A 125 0.93 -19.32 -9.82
CA VAL A 125 0.07 -20.38 -10.40
C VAL A 125 -1.30 -20.44 -9.70
N ARG A 126 -1.33 -20.45 -8.35
CA ARG A 126 -2.60 -20.45 -7.59
C ARG A 126 -3.46 -19.22 -7.88
N ILE A 127 -2.84 -18.06 -8.03
CA ILE A 127 -3.55 -16.81 -8.35
C ILE A 127 -4.18 -16.90 -9.75
N VAL A 128 -3.42 -17.35 -10.76
CA VAL A 128 -3.93 -17.51 -12.12
C VAL A 128 -5.04 -18.56 -12.17
N ALA A 129 -4.85 -19.71 -11.52
CA ALA A 129 -5.86 -20.76 -11.42
C ALA A 129 -7.18 -20.23 -10.81
N ALA A 130 -7.09 -19.49 -9.70
CA ALA A 130 -8.26 -18.91 -9.05
C ALA A 130 -8.91 -17.78 -9.87
N ALA A 131 -8.12 -16.95 -10.54
CA ALA A 131 -8.63 -15.82 -11.33
C ALA A 131 -9.30 -16.26 -12.64
N CYS A 132 -8.80 -17.34 -13.24
CA CYS A 132 -9.27 -17.87 -14.52
C CYS A 132 -10.18 -19.10 -14.37
N GLU A 133 -10.38 -19.60 -13.15
CA GLU A 133 -11.17 -20.80 -12.84
C GLU A 133 -10.71 -22.05 -13.62
N ILE A 134 -9.38 -22.24 -13.68
CA ILE A 134 -8.72 -23.38 -14.34
C ILE A 134 -7.88 -24.18 -13.35
N ASP A 135 -7.52 -25.40 -13.72
CA ASP A 135 -6.62 -26.23 -12.91
C ASP A 135 -5.18 -25.67 -12.85
N HIS A 136 -4.40 -26.20 -11.91
CA HIS A 136 -3.02 -25.74 -11.68
C HIS A 136 -2.07 -26.03 -12.84
N GLU A 137 -2.31 -27.08 -13.63
CA GLU A 137 -1.45 -27.45 -14.75
C GLU A 137 -1.64 -26.47 -15.91
N ALA A 138 -2.90 -26.22 -16.27
CA ALA A 138 -3.28 -25.21 -17.24
C ALA A 138 -2.81 -23.80 -16.83
N ALA A 139 -2.96 -23.45 -15.54
CA ALA A 139 -2.46 -22.18 -15.01
C ALA A 139 -0.93 -22.05 -15.10
N ALA A 140 -0.19 -23.12 -14.78
CA ALA A 140 1.27 -23.12 -14.89
C ALA A 140 1.74 -23.00 -16.35
N ALA A 141 1.09 -23.68 -17.29
CA ALA A 141 1.40 -23.58 -18.71
C ALA A 141 1.08 -22.17 -19.26
N LEU A 142 -0.06 -21.60 -18.88
CA LEU A 142 -0.45 -20.24 -19.24
C LEU A 142 0.54 -19.21 -18.70
N LEU A 143 0.92 -19.33 -17.42
CA LEU A 143 1.86 -18.43 -16.78
C LEU A 143 3.24 -18.49 -17.43
N ALA A 144 3.72 -19.70 -17.78
CA ALA A 144 4.97 -19.87 -18.51
C ALA A 144 4.95 -19.23 -19.91
N ARG A 145 3.81 -19.30 -20.62
CA ARG A 145 3.62 -18.61 -21.92
C ARG A 145 3.59 -17.08 -21.81
N CYS A 146 3.35 -16.56 -20.61
CA CYS A 146 3.27 -15.12 -20.34
C CYS A 146 4.49 -14.61 -19.56
N ASP A 147 5.63 -15.29 -19.65
CA ASP A 147 6.89 -14.91 -18.99
C ASP A 147 6.74 -14.70 -17.46
N ASP A 148 5.93 -15.55 -16.83
CA ASP A 148 5.56 -15.50 -15.41
C ASP A 148 4.83 -14.20 -14.97
N GLU A 149 4.29 -13.43 -15.93
CA GLU A 149 3.49 -12.23 -15.67
C GLU A 149 2.03 -12.58 -15.37
N VAL A 150 1.67 -12.61 -14.09
CA VAL A 150 0.32 -12.98 -13.62
C VAL A 150 -0.79 -12.14 -14.25
N LYS A 151 -0.63 -10.81 -14.31
CA LYS A 151 -1.66 -9.92 -14.88
C LYS A 151 -1.89 -10.19 -16.36
N VAL A 152 -0.81 -10.43 -17.10
CA VAL A 152 -0.87 -10.75 -18.54
C VAL A 152 -1.51 -12.10 -18.77
N ALA A 153 -1.16 -13.11 -17.97
CA ALA A 153 -1.79 -14.43 -18.02
C ALA A 153 -3.32 -14.34 -17.85
N ILE A 154 -3.80 -13.59 -16.86
CA ILE A 154 -5.24 -13.42 -16.60
C ILE A 154 -5.93 -12.74 -17.80
N ILE A 155 -5.35 -11.67 -18.34
CA ILE A 155 -5.92 -10.93 -19.49
C ILE A 155 -5.90 -11.78 -20.76
N SER A 156 -4.77 -12.44 -21.03
CA SER A 156 -4.57 -13.32 -22.18
C SER A 156 -5.60 -14.44 -22.20
N TYR A 157 -5.86 -15.08 -21.06
CA TYR A 157 -6.84 -16.14 -20.94
C TYR A 157 -8.27 -15.64 -21.17
N ASN A 158 -8.70 -14.60 -20.45
CA ASN A 158 -10.09 -14.14 -20.48
C ASN A 158 -10.50 -13.55 -21.85
N LEU A 159 -9.54 -13.00 -22.61
CA LEU A 159 -9.80 -12.37 -23.90
C LEU A 159 -9.33 -13.20 -25.10
N GLY A 160 -8.73 -14.37 -24.87
CA GLY A 160 -8.15 -15.19 -25.94
C GLY A 160 -7.00 -14.50 -26.70
N LEU A 161 -6.25 -13.62 -26.04
CA LEU A 161 -5.22 -12.79 -26.67
C LEU A 161 -3.83 -13.41 -26.56
N ALA A 162 -2.97 -13.10 -27.53
CA ALA A 162 -1.54 -13.38 -27.41
C ALA A 162 -0.93 -12.55 -26.25
N PRO A 163 0.13 -13.05 -25.55
CA PRO A 163 0.73 -12.34 -24.42
C PRO A 163 1.17 -10.90 -24.73
N ALA A 164 1.72 -10.66 -25.93
CA ALA A 164 2.12 -9.31 -26.36
C ALA A 164 0.92 -8.35 -26.44
N GLU A 165 -0.22 -8.84 -26.91
CA GLU A 165 -1.44 -8.05 -27.01
C GLU A 165 -2.07 -7.79 -25.63
N ALA A 166 -2.06 -8.81 -24.76
CA ALA A 166 -2.48 -8.67 -23.37
C ALA A 166 -1.61 -7.65 -22.60
N ARG A 167 -0.29 -7.60 -22.84
CA ARG A 167 0.61 -6.57 -22.30
C ARG A 167 0.24 -5.17 -22.77
N ARG A 168 -0.01 -4.99 -24.08
CA ARG A 168 -0.43 -3.70 -24.64
C ARG A 168 -1.70 -3.21 -23.96
N ARG A 169 -2.71 -4.09 -23.87
CA ARG A 169 -4.00 -3.77 -23.26
C ARG A 169 -3.87 -3.48 -21.76
N LEU A 170 -3.00 -4.19 -21.04
CA LEU A 170 -2.69 -3.90 -19.64
C LEU A 170 -2.04 -2.52 -19.47
N ALA A 171 -1.14 -2.12 -20.37
CA ALA A 171 -0.50 -0.81 -20.35
C ALA A 171 -1.50 0.33 -20.62
N GLU A 172 -2.39 0.16 -21.60
CA GLU A 172 -3.49 1.09 -21.88
C GLU A 172 -4.43 1.24 -20.69
N ALA A 173 -4.70 0.14 -19.98
CA ALA A 173 -5.47 0.09 -18.74
C ALA A 173 -4.70 0.56 -17.48
N ARG A 174 -3.49 1.14 -17.64
CA ARG A 174 -2.62 1.61 -16.56
C ARG A 174 -2.41 0.55 -15.47
N GLY A 175 -2.26 -0.71 -15.85
CA GLY A 175 -1.99 -1.82 -14.94
C GLY A 175 -3.22 -2.42 -14.24
N HIS A 176 -4.44 -1.97 -14.54
CA HIS A 176 -5.68 -2.47 -13.93
C HIS A 176 -6.32 -3.58 -14.78
N ILE A 177 -6.45 -4.78 -14.20
CA ILE A 177 -7.04 -5.93 -14.91
C ILE A 177 -8.51 -5.67 -15.25
N HIS A 178 -9.33 -5.18 -14.32
CA HIS A 178 -10.77 -4.96 -14.55
C HIS A 178 -11.03 -3.99 -15.71
N LEU A 179 -10.23 -2.92 -15.84
CA LEU A 179 -10.30 -2.00 -16.98
C LEU A 179 -9.88 -2.67 -18.29
N ALA A 180 -8.80 -3.48 -18.26
CA ALA A 180 -8.35 -4.21 -19.44
C ALA A 180 -9.40 -5.21 -19.95
N LEU A 181 -10.16 -5.81 -19.02
CA LEU A 181 -11.25 -6.75 -19.31
C LEU A 181 -12.60 -6.05 -19.61
N ALA A 182 -12.69 -4.73 -19.46
CA ALA A 182 -13.95 -3.97 -19.54
C ALA A 182 -15.04 -4.47 -18.55
N GLU A 183 -14.62 -4.93 -17.37
CA GLU A 183 -15.52 -5.30 -16.28
C GLU A 183 -16.01 -4.07 -15.52
N THR A 184 -17.26 -4.10 -15.07
CA THR A 184 -17.80 -3.10 -14.13
C THR A 184 -17.51 -3.56 -12.69
N ILE A 185 -17.08 -2.64 -11.81
CA ILE A 185 -16.78 -2.91 -10.39
C ILE A 185 -18.06 -2.90 -9.56
#